data_AF-A0A953IQJ5-F1
#
_entry.id   AF-A0A953IQJ5-F1
#
_cell.length_a   1.000
_cell.length_b   1.000
_cell.length_c   1.000
_cell.angle_alpha   90.00
_cell.angle_beta   90.00
_cell.angle_gamma   90.00
#
_symmetry.space_group_name_H-M   'P 1'
#
loop_
_entity.id
_entity.type
_entity.pdbx_description
1 polymer ?
#
loop_
_entity_poly.entity_id
_entity_poly.type
_entity_poly.pdbx_seq_one_letter_code
_entity_poly.pdbx_strand_id
1 'polypeptide(L)' 'MNSSPKLVIFDCDGTLVDSQHMICAAMQQAFLDHRIECPSREKLLSIVGLSLVEAFERLSEGAQRYPVET' A
#
# COMPACT_ATOMS: atom_id res chain seq x y z
N MET A 1 -1.64 -37.92 -17.44
CA MET A 1 -2.76 -37.04 -17.03
C MET A 1 -2.23 -35.62 -17.05
N ASN A 2 -2.70 -34.76 -17.96
CA ASN A 2 -2.36 -33.35 -17.92
C ASN A 2 -3.28 -32.68 -16.91
N SER A 3 -2.72 -32.34 -15.74
CA SER A 3 -3.39 -31.56 -14.70
C SER A 3 -3.08 -30.07 -14.90
N SER A 4 -3.35 -29.54 -16.09
CA SER A 4 -3.20 -28.11 -16.33
C SER A 4 -4.32 -27.34 -15.60
N PRO A 5 -4.00 -26.22 -14.92
CA PRO A 5 -4.99 -25.45 -14.19
C PRO A 5 -6.04 -24.89 -15.16
N LYS A 6 -7.32 -25.02 -14.78
CA LYS A 6 -8.46 -24.47 -15.55
C LYS A 6 -8.65 -22.97 -15.33
N LEU A 7 -8.10 -22.44 -14.22
CA LEU A 7 -8.15 -21.04 -13.83
C LEU A 7 -6.88 -20.69 -13.06
N VAL A 8 -6.32 -19.52 -13.37
CA VAL A 8 -5.25 -18.88 -12.60
C VAL A 8 -5.67 -17.45 -12.36
N ILE A 9 -5.63 -17.01 -11.11
CA ILE A 9 -5.90 -15.62 -10.71
C ILE A 9 -4.55 -15.00 -10.34
N PHE A 10 -4.32 -13.81 -10.85
CA PHE A 10 -3.13 -13.02 -10.56
C PHE A 10 -3.53 -11.80 -9.77
N ASP A 11 -2.70 -11.47 -8.78
CA ASP A 11 -2.71 -10.16 -8.18
C ASP A 11 -2.23 -9.11 -9.19
N CYS A 12 -2.56 -7.84 -8.99
CA CYS A 12 -2.19 -6.76 -9.89
C CYS A 12 -0.84 -6.15 -9.50
N ASP A 13 -0.79 -5.52 -8.32
CA ASP A 13 0.34 -4.73 -7.86
C ASP A 13 1.51 -5.63 -7.45
N GLY A 14 2.68 -5.42 -8.06
CA GLY A 14 3.87 -6.25 -7.81
C GLY A 14 3.82 -7.65 -8.42
N THR A 15 2.71 -8.03 -9.06
CA THR A 15 2.57 -9.31 -9.80
C THR A 15 2.44 -9.07 -11.30
N LEU A 16 1.43 -8.33 -11.76
CA LEU A 16 1.23 -7.98 -13.17
C LEU A 16 1.83 -6.62 -13.52
N VAL A 17 1.91 -5.71 -12.56
CA VAL A 17 2.34 -4.32 -12.75
C VAL A 17 3.34 -3.92 -11.69
N ASP A 18 4.48 -3.34 -12.10
CA ASP A 18 5.36 -2.63 -11.16
C ASP A 18 4.79 -1.24 -10.85
N SER A 19 3.84 -1.21 -9.93
CA SER A 19 3.08 -0.01 -9.54
C SER A 19 3.73 0.78 -8.40
N GLN A 20 4.93 0.39 -7.95
CA GLN A 20 5.59 0.98 -6.77
C GLN A 20 5.74 2.49 -6.86
N HIS A 21 6.11 3.01 -8.04
CA HIS A 21 6.29 4.45 -8.24
C HIS A 21 4.97 5.20 -8.05
N MET A 22 3.87 4.68 -8.62
CA MET A 22 2.54 5.28 -8.52
C MET A 22 2.02 5.24 -7.09
N ILE A 23 2.20 4.11 -6.40
CA ILE A 23 1.81 3.95 -4.99
C ILE A 23 2.57 4.96 -4.13
N CYS A 24 3.89 5.08 -4.30
CA CYS A 24 4.70 6.03 -3.53
C CYS A 24 4.29 7.48 -3.81
N ALA A 25 4.03 7.85 -5.06
CA ALA A 25 3.61 9.20 -5.42
C ALA A 25 2.24 9.55 -4.82
N ALA A 26 1.27 8.64 -4.90
CA ALA A 26 -0.06 8.83 -4.31
C ALA A 26 0.02 8.99 -2.78
N MET A 27 0.83 8.16 -2.12
CA MET A 27 1.06 8.28 -0.68
C MET A 27 1.70 9.62 -0.33
N GLN A 28 2.79 10.01 -1.01
CA GLN A 28 3.44 11.31 -0.78
C GLN A 28 2.46 12.48 -0.92
N GLN A 29 1.58 12.44 -1.93
CA GLN A 29 0.54 13.45 -2.10
C GLN A 29 -0.46 13.45 -0.94
N ALA A 30 -0.97 12.28 -0.53
CA ALA A 30 -1.90 12.18 0.60
C ALA A 30 -1.27 12.72 1.90
N PHE A 31 -0.04 12.33 2.21
CA PHE A 31 0.67 12.85 3.38
C PHE A 31 0.86 14.37 3.33
N LEU A 32 1.21 14.92 2.16
CA LEU A 32 1.35 16.35 1.94
C LEU A 32 0.04 17.10 2.16
N ASP A 33 -1.07 16.60 1.62
CA ASP A 33 -2.39 17.23 1.73
C ASP A 33 -2.86 17.32 3.20
N HIS A 34 -2.50 16.33 4.01
CA HIS A 34 -2.79 16.30 5.45
C HIS A 34 -1.72 16.98 6.32
N ARG A 35 -0.63 17.50 5.73
CA ARG A 35 0.50 18.13 6.43
C ARG A 35 1.14 17.23 7.48
N ILE A 36 1.24 15.93 7.17
CA ILE A 36 1.91 14.93 8.00
C ILE A 36 3.22 14.54 7.33
N GLU A 37 4.24 14.23 8.13
CA GLU A 37 5.50 13.73 7.59
C GLU A 37 5.29 12.39 6.89
N CYS A 38 5.66 12.32 5.61
CA CYS A 38 5.54 11.11 4.82
C CYS A 38 6.58 10.08 5.27
N PRO A 39 6.19 8.81 5.52
CA PRO A 39 7.13 7.73 5.80
C PRO A 39 8.12 7.51 4.65
N SER A 40 9.23 6.83 4.96
CA SER A 40 10.21 6.43 3.94
C SER A 40 9.57 5.54 2.86
N ARG A 41 10.13 5.55 1.66
CA ARG A 41 9.69 4.70 0.54
C ARG A 41 9.61 3.22 0.93
N GLU A 42 10.60 2.72 1.66
CA GLU A 42 10.63 1.34 2.14
C GLU A 42 9.45 1.02 3.07
N LYS A 43 9.10 1.94 3.96
CA LYS A 43 7.95 1.79 4.87
C LYS A 43 6.63 1.81 4.10
N LEU A 44 6.49 2.70 3.11
CA LEU A 44 5.30 2.74 2.23
C LEU A 44 5.15 1.47 1.39
N LEU A 45 6.26 0.89 0.91
CA LEU A 45 6.20 -0.35 0.13
C LEU A 45 5.89 -1.58 0.97
N SER A 46 6.19 -1.55 2.28
CA SER A 46 5.90 -2.65 3.20
C SER A 46 4.42 -2.94 3.42
N ILE A 47 3.52 -2.01 3.02
CA ILE A 47 2.06 -2.16 3.18
C ILE A 47 1.34 -2.54 1.88
N VAL A 48 2.07 -2.72 0.76
CA VAL A 48 1.47 -3.07 -0.53
C VAL A 48 0.85 -4.47 -0.44
N GLY A 49 -0.39 -4.59 -0.91
CA GLY A 49 -1.21 -5.81 -0.80
C GLY A 49 -2.18 -5.81 0.39
N LEU A 50 -2.03 -4.88 1.35
CA LEU A 50 -3.02 -4.67 2.41
C LEU A 50 -4.23 -3.87 1.89
N SER A 51 -5.36 -4.00 2.60
CA SER A 51 -6.46 -3.06 2.42
C SER A 51 -6.03 -1.64 2.81
N LEU A 52 -6.58 -0.61 2.16
CA LEU A 52 -6.14 0.78 2.42
C LEU A 52 -6.27 1.19 3.89
N VAL A 53 -7.36 0.81 4.57
CA VAL A 53 -7.57 1.12 6.00
C VAL A 53 -6.47 0.48 6.85
N GLU A 54 -6.24 -0.82 6.68
CA GLU A 54 -5.19 -1.56 7.38
C GLU A 54 -3.79 -1.01 7.07
N ALA A 55 -3.54 -0.60 5.83
CA ALA A 55 -2.29 0.04 5.43
C ALA A 55 -2.05 1.34 6.21
N PHE A 56 -3.06 2.21 6.33
CA PHE A 56 -2.93 3.44 7.11
C PHE A 56 -2.82 3.18 8.60
N GLU A 57 -3.55 2.20 9.15
CA GLU A 57 -3.38 1.76 10.55
C GLU A 57 -1.94 1.32 10.80
N ARG A 58 -1.38 0.46 9.95
CA ARG A 58 0.00 -0.04 10.03
C ARG A 58 1.04 1.07 9.90
N LEU A 59 0.79 2.07 9.06
CA LEU A 59 1.65 3.25 8.90
C LEU A 59 1.55 4.22 10.10
N SER A 60 0.39 4.23 10.77
CA SER A 60 0.12 5.06 11.94
C SER A 60 0.65 4.49 13.26
N GLU A 61 1.01 3.21 13.30
CA GLU A 61 1.54 2.57 14.51
C GLU A 61 2.73 3.35 15.09
N GLY A 62 2.52 3.93 16.28
CA GLY A 62 3.53 4.73 16.99
C GLY A 62 3.57 6.21 16.61
N ALA A 63 2.73 6.67 15.68
CA ALA A 63 2.63 8.08 15.31
C ALA A 63 1.62 8.82 16.18
N GLN A 64 2.01 10.01 16.67
CA GLN A 64 1.22 10.82 17.61
C GLN A 64 0.00 11.50 16.95
N ARG A 65 -0.06 11.54 15.61
CA ARG A 65 -1.05 12.29 14.83
C ARG A 65 -1.34 11.59 13.50
N TYR A 66 -2.09 10.51 13.53
CA TYR A 66 -2.74 9.96 12.33
C TYR A 66 -4.26 10.01 12.50
N PRO A 67 -5.00 10.41 11.47
CA PRO A 67 -6.45 10.28 11.47
C PRO A 67 -6.78 8.86 10.98
N VAL A 68 -7.08 7.94 11.90
CA VAL A 68 -8.02 6.87 11.58
C VAL A 68 -9.37 7.43 12.01
N GLU A 69 -10.21 7.82 11.04
CA GLU A 69 -11.61 8.09 11.34
C GLU A 69 -12.21 6.76 11.83
N THR A 70 -12.50 6.70 13.14
CA THR A 70 -13.37 5.68 13.74
C THR A 70 -14.81 5.87 13.31
#